data_AF-A0A5M7BEA0-F1
#
_entry.id   AF-A0A5M7BEA0-F1
#
_cell.length_a   1.000
_cell.length_b   1.000
_cell.length_c   1.000
_cell.angle_alpha   90.00
_cell.angle_beta   90.00
_cell.angle_gamma   90.00
#
_symmetry.space_group_name_H-M   'P 1'
#
loop_
_entity.id
_entity.type
_entity.pdbx_description
1 polymer ?
#
loop_
_entity_poly.entity_id
_entity_poly.type
_entity_poly.pdbx_seq_one_letter_code
_entity_poly.pdbx_strand_id
1 'polypeptide(L)'
;MILKRLLLLVGILFMALACTNLKGPEKPKNLISKEKMVDILIDARLITSANSKNKLIMRNSGLDMNNYVFEKHNIDSLQFALSNSYYSYYVEEYEDIYTKLTDSLKALKEALKDQEAKEWKEETKKEADSLQVVLKEKKSNGDSLDLKKIDKKLSQMQEGEALKKQIHDIDEEKLLEESIQEIEGLVEPISDKDFQ
;
A
#
# COMPACT_ATOMS: atom_id res chain seq x y z
N MET A 1 17.57 6.66 59.02
CA MET A 1 18.24 7.09 57.76
C MET A 1 19.01 5.97 57.06
N ILE A 2 19.63 5.03 57.79
CA ILE A 2 20.38 3.89 57.20
C ILE A 2 19.52 3.02 56.28
N LEU A 3 18.29 2.67 56.69
CA LEU A 3 17.42 1.78 55.89
C LEU A 3 17.04 2.39 54.52
N LYS A 4 16.81 3.70 54.45
CA LYS A 4 16.51 4.42 53.20
C LYS A 4 17.72 4.45 52.25
N ARG A 5 18.95 4.58 52.80
CA ARG A 5 20.19 4.51 52.01
C ARG A 5 20.48 3.10 51.49
N LEU A 6 20.16 2.07 52.29
CA LEU A 6 20.31 0.67 51.90
C LEU A 6 19.32 0.29 50.79
N LEU A 7 18.08 0.78 50.87
CA LEU A 7 17.06 0.59 49.83
C LEU A 7 17.46 1.26 48.50
N LEU A 8 18.05 2.46 48.54
CA LEU A 8 18.60 3.12 47.35
C LEU A 8 19.78 2.37 46.74
N LEU A 9 20.69 1.84 47.56
CA LEU A 9 21.83 1.05 47.08
C LEU A 9 21.40 -0.27 46.44
N VAL A 10 20.40 -0.95 47.02
CA VAL A 10 19.83 -2.17 46.45
C VAL A 10 19.10 -1.87 45.14
N GLY A 11 18.35 -0.76 45.05
CA GLY A 11 17.71 -0.32 43.81
C GLY A 11 18.71 -0.04 42.68
N ILE A 12 19.83 0.64 42.98
CA ILE A 12 20.90 0.90 42.01
C ILE A 12 21.57 -0.41 41.56
N LEU A 13 21.76 -1.37 42.48
CA LEU A 13 22.32 -2.68 42.15
C LEU A 13 21.38 -3.48 41.23
N PHE A 14 20.08 -3.49 41.50
CA PHE A 14 19.09 -4.11 40.60
C PHE A 14 19.04 -3.43 39.22
N MET A 15 19.21 -2.10 39.17
CA MET A 15 19.25 -1.36 37.91
C MET A 15 20.52 -1.63 37.10
N ALA A 16 21.65 -1.86 37.77
CA ALA A 16 22.90 -2.28 37.12
C ALA A 16 22.83 -3.72 36.58
N LEU A 17 22.07 -4.61 37.22
CA LEU A 17 21.86 -5.99 36.78
C LEU A 17 20.79 -6.12 35.66
N ALA A 18 19.94 -5.11 35.47
CA ALA A 18 18.94 -5.09 34.41
C ALA A 18 19.54 -4.88 33.00
N CYS A 19 20.77 -4.35 32.91
CA CYS A 19 21.58 -4.40 31.69
C CYS A 19 22.12 -5.82 31.49
N THR A 20 21.21 -6.77 31.26
CA THR A 20 21.59 -8.04 30.66
C THR A 20 22.03 -7.76 29.22
N ASN A 21 23.14 -8.35 28.80
CA ASN A 21 23.60 -8.27 27.42
C ASN A 21 22.45 -8.77 26.53
N LEU A 22 21.74 -7.86 25.86
CA LEU A 22 20.80 -8.21 24.81
C LEU A 22 21.61 -8.89 23.71
N LYS A 23 21.70 -10.22 23.80
CA LYS A 23 22.13 -11.02 22.68
C LYS A 23 20.98 -10.96 21.69
N GLY A 24 21.29 -10.58 20.45
CA GLY A 24 20.31 -10.57 19.38
C GLY A 24 19.64 -11.93 19.23
N PRO A 25 18.41 -11.95 18.68
CA PRO A 25 17.70 -13.20 18.43
C PRO A 25 18.55 -14.11 17.57
N GLU A 26 18.54 -15.41 17.90
CA GLU A 26 19.24 -16.39 17.07
C GLU A 26 18.62 -16.40 15.66
N LYS A 27 19.48 -16.46 14.64
CA LYS A 27 19.03 -16.51 13.25
C LYS A 27 18.15 -17.76 13.03
N PRO A 28 16.87 -17.61 12.65
CA PRO A 28 15.99 -18.74 12.39
C PRO A 28 16.56 -19.62 11.26
N LYS A 29 16.46 -20.94 11.41
CA LYS A 29 16.91 -21.90 10.39
C LYS A 29 16.18 -21.73 9.05
N ASN A 30 14.93 -21.31 9.12
CA ASN A 30 14.02 -21.06 8.00
C ASN A 30 13.77 -19.57 7.78
N LEU A 31 14.78 -18.71 8.00
CA LEU A 31 14.65 -17.27 7.78
C LEU A 31 14.18 -16.97 6.34
N ILE A 32 13.10 -16.21 6.22
CA ILE A 32 12.60 -15.66 4.94
C ILE A 32 13.64 -14.65 4.44
N SER A 33 14.06 -14.73 3.18
CA SER A 33 15.00 -13.75 2.62
C SER A 33 14.40 -12.33 2.59
N LYS A 34 15.25 -11.30 2.62
CA LYS A 34 14.79 -9.89 2.58
C LYS A 34 13.89 -9.62 1.37
N GLU A 35 14.29 -10.10 0.19
CA GLU A 35 13.52 -9.93 -1.06
C GLU A 35 12.15 -10.61 -0.96
N LYS A 36 12.11 -11.85 -0.46
CA LYS A 36 10.85 -12.58 -0.27
C LYS A 36 9.98 -11.91 0.79
N MET A 37 10.58 -11.35 1.83
CA MET A 37 9.87 -10.57 2.85
C MET A 37 9.20 -9.33 2.25
N VAL A 38 9.88 -8.62 1.35
CA VAL A 38 9.28 -7.50 0.61
C VAL A 38 8.04 -7.97 -0.17
N ASP A 39 8.14 -9.06 -0.94
CA ASP A 39 7.01 -9.59 -1.71
C ASP A 39 5.82 -9.99 -0.82
N ILE A 40 6.09 -10.63 0.33
CA ILE A 40 5.10 -10.99 1.34
C ILE A 40 4.39 -9.74 1.87
N LEU A 41 5.15 -8.71 2.23
CA LEU A 41 4.61 -7.47 2.78
C LEU A 41 3.80 -6.67 1.75
N ILE A 42 4.20 -6.69 0.47
CA ILE A 42 3.41 -6.10 -0.63
C ILE A 42 2.04 -6.78 -0.69
N ASP A 43 2.01 -8.12 -0.75
CA ASP A 43 0.75 -8.87 -0.85
C ASP A 43 -0.14 -8.67 0.39
N ALA A 44 0.46 -8.68 1.58
CA ALA A 44 -0.26 -8.40 2.82
C ALA A 44 -0.86 -6.97 2.79
N ARG A 45 -0.11 -5.97 2.30
CA ARG A 45 -0.59 -4.60 2.20
C ARG A 45 -1.72 -4.46 1.19
N LEU A 46 -1.66 -5.15 0.05
CA LEU A 46 -2.71 -5.14 -0.97
C LEU A 46 -4.02 -5.75 -0.47
N ILE A 47 -3.96 -6.84 0.29
CA ILE A 47 -5.16 -7.48 0.85
C ILE A 47 -5.78 -6.61 1.96
N THR A 48 -4.94 -6.04 2.82
CA THR A 48 -5.42 -5.21 3.94
C THR A 48 -6.03 -3.89 3.46
N SER A 49 -5.47 -3.28 2.42
CA SER A 49 -5.96 -2.03 1.80
C SER A 49 -7.25 -2.19 0.99
N ALA A 50 -7.66 -3.42 0.69
CA ALA A 50 -8.91 -3.67 -0.02
C ALA A 50 -10.11 -3.06 0.75
N ASN A 51 -10.96 -2.32 0.03
CA ASN A 51 -12.19 -1.77 0.58
C ASN A 51 -13.23 -2.87 0.88
N SER A 52 -14.30 -2.53 1.60
CA SER A 52 -15.33 -3.49 2.01
C SER A 52 -16.00 -4.23 0.85
N LYS A 53 -16.18 -3.58 -0.31
CA LYS A 53 -16.76 -4.22 -1.50
C LYS A 53 -15.80 -5.25 -2.08
N ASN A 54 -14.53 -4.90 -2.22
CA ASN A 54 -13.50 -5.80 -2.73
C ASN A 54 -13.28 -6.99 -1.78
N LYS A 55 -13.24 -6.75 -0.47
CA LYS A 55 -13.19 -7.81 0.55
C LYS A 55 -14.37 -8.77 0.46
N LEU A 56 -15.58 -8.26 0.17
CA LEU A 56 -16.76 -9.11 -0.04
C LEU A 56 -16.63 -9.94 -1.33
N ILE A 57 -16.15 -9.35 -2.42
CA ILE A 57 -15.91 -10.07 -3.69
C ILE A 57 -14.90 -11.20 -3.48
N MET A 58 -13.78 -10.93 -2.81
CA MET A 58 -12.75 -11.93 -2.50
C MET A 58 -13.30 -13.06 -1.64
N ARG A 59 -14.08 -12.74 -0.59
CA ARG A 59 -14.72 -13.76 0.24
C ARG A 59 -15.70 -14.62 -0.57
N ASN A 60 -16.51 -13.99 -1.42
CA ASN A 60 -17.51 -14.68 -2.24
C ASN A 60 -16.87 -15.55 -3.34
N SER A 61 -15.66 -15.22 -3.80
CA SER A 61 -14.88 -16.09 -4.70
C SER A 61 -14.22 -17.27 -3.98
N GLY A 62 -14.42 -17.42 -2.66
CA GLY A 62 -13.83 -18.49 -1.85
C GLY A 62 -12.38 -18.23 -1.42
N LEU A 63 -11.88 -17.00 -1.55
CA LEU A 63 -10.52 -16.65 -1.15
C LEU A 63 -10.44 -16.49 0.37
N ASP A 64 -9.58 -17.28 1.01
CA ASP A 64 -9.26 -17.14 2.43
C ASP A 64 -8.21 -16.04 2.63
N MET A 65 -8.67 -14.82 2.93
CA MET A 65 -7.80 -13.66 3.09
C MET A 65 -6.77 -13.81 4.22
N ASN A 66 -7.07 -14.62 5.24
CA ASN A 66 -6.18 -14.79 6.38
C ASN A 66 -4.97 -15.68 6.03
N ASN A 67 -5.18 -16.67 5.16
CA ASN A 67 -4.16 -17.64 4.78
C ASN A 67 -3.53 -17.39 3.41
N TYR A 68 -4.19 -16.60 2.55
CA TYR A 68 -3.76 -16.38 1.17
C TYR A 68 -2.28 -15.97 1.04
N VAL A 69 -1.79 -15.04 1.87
CA VAL A 69 -0.39 -14.58 1.80
C VAL A 69 0.57 -15.73 2.13
N PHE A 70 0.25 -16.51 3.16
CA PHE A 70 1.06 -17.64 3.59
C PHE A 70 1.08 -18.75 2.52
N GLU A 71 -0.08 -19.07 1.96
CA GLU A 71 -0.22 -20.06 0.88
C GLU A 71 0.50 -19.63 -0.40
N LYS A 72 0.32 -18.37 -0.83
CA LYS A 72 0.95 -17.82 -2.04
C LYS A 72 2.48 -17.87 -1.96
N HIS A 73 3.04 -17.57 -0.79
CA HIS A 73 4.48 -17.54 -0.58
C HIS A 73 5.06 -18.86 -0.07
N ASN A 74 4.23 -19.88 0.15
CA ASN A 74 4.62 -21.16 0.71
C ASN A 74 5.45 -20.99 2.01
N ILE A 75 4.88 -20.24 2.95
CA ILE A 75 5.42 -20.00 4.30
C ILE A 75 4.35 -20.29 5.34
N ASP A 76 4.74 -20.49 6.58
CA ASP A 76 3.81 -20.59 7.71
C ASP A 76 3.87 -19.33 8.59
N SER A 77 2.87 -19.16 9.45
CA SER A 77 2.76 -17.99 10.34
C SER A 77 3.89 -17.91 11.36
N LEU A 78 4.43 -19.05 11.81
CA LEU A 78 5.53 -19.10 12.75
C LEU A 78 6.85 -18.68 12.08
N GLN A 79 7.10 -19.16 10.86
CA GLN A 79 8.24 -18.77 10.04
C GLN A 79 8.23 -17.26 9.78
N PHE A 80 7.06 -16.69 9.45
CA PHE A 80 6.90 -15.25 9.29
C PHE A 80 7.20 -14.51 10.60
N ALA A 81 6.59 -14.91 11.71
CA ALA A 81 6.79 -14.25 13.01
C ALA A 81 8.26 -14.27 13.45
N LEU A 82 8.94 -15.42 13.31
CA LEU A 82 10.36 -15.55 13.65
C LEU A 82 11.25 -14.72 12.72
N SER A 83 10.97 -14.70 11.43
CA SER A 83 11.73 -13.90 10.46
C SER A 83 11.53 -12.40 10.69
N ASN A 84 10.28 -11.98 10.95
CA ASN A 84 9.95 -10.60 11.27
C ASN A 84 10.67 -10.16 12.55
N SER A 85 10.57 -10.95 13.62
CA SER A 85 11.27 -10.67 14.89
C SER A 85 12.80 -10.58 14.72
N TYR A 86 13.40 -11.46 13.91
CA TYR A 86 14.82 -11.39 13.59
C TYR A 86 15.17 -10.05 12.93
N TYR A 87 14.44 -9.65 11.88
CA TYR A 87 14.74 -8.40 11.19
C TYR A 87 14.45 -7.15 12.03
N SER A 88 13.39 -7.13 12.84
CA SER A 88 13.07 -6.01 13.72
C SER A 88 14.15 -5.71 14.77
N TYR A 89 14.99 -6.68 15.11
CA TYR A 89 16.16 -6.44 15.98
C TYR A 89 17.29 -5.69 15.25
N TYR A 90 17.46 -5.94 13.94
CA TYR A 90 18.50 -5.33 13.12
C TYR A 90 17.91 -4.16 12.31
N VAL A 91 17.86 -2.98 12.94
CA VAL A 91 17.20 -1.77 12.41
C VAL A 91 17.56 -1.48 10.95
N GLU A 92 18.85 -1.47 10.61
CA GLU A 92 19.31 -1.21 9.23
C GLU A 92 18.77 -2.26 8.23
N GLU A 93 18.71 -3.54 8.63
CA GLU A 93 18.16 -4.58 7.76
C GLU A 93 16.65 -4.44 7.56
N TYR A 94 15.94 -3.98 8.58
CA TYR A 94 14.50 -3.76 8.52
C TYR A 94 14.16 -2.51 7.69
N GLU A 95 14.93 -1.44 7.85
CA GLU A 95 14.82 -0.22 7.06
C GLU A 95 15.01 -0.50 5.56
N ASP A 96 16.01 -1.32 5.19
CA ASP A 96 16.21 -1.78 3.81
C ASP A 96 14.96 -2.47 3.23
N ILE A 97 14.32 -3.34 4.01
CA ILE A 97 13.11 -4.07 3.60
C ILE A 97 11.97 -3.08 3.37
N TYR A 98 11.74 -2.15 4.31
CA TYR A 98 10.64 -1.19 4.21
C TYR A 98 10.85 -0.12 3.13
N THR A 99 12.10 0.26 2.87
CA THR A 99 12.46 1.15 1.76
C THR A 99 12.10 0.48 0.42
N LYS A 100 12.56 -0.75 0.22
CA LYS A 100 12.23 -1.53 -1.00
C LYS A 100 10.73 -1.78 -1.16
N LEU A 101 10.03 -2.07 -0.06
CA LEU A 101 8.57 -2.20 -0.04
C LEU A 101 7.90 -0.92 -0.53
N THR A 102 8.30 0.22 0.00
CA THR A 102 7.73 1.53 -0.36
C THR A 102 8.00 1.87 -1.82
N ASP A 103 9.23 1.67 -2.28
CA ASP A 103 9.61 1.89 -3.68
C ASP A 103 8.80 0.99 -4.64
N SER A 104 8.64 -0.28 -4.28
CA SER A 104 7.89 -1.25 -5.09
C SER A 104 6.41 -0.90 -5.16
N LEU A 105 5.81 -0.48 -4.05
CA LEU A 105 4.41 -0.05 -4.01
C LEU A 105 4.19 1.25 -4.81
N LYS A 106 5.15 2.18 -4.75
CA LYS A 106 5.10 3.41 -5.55
C LYS A 106 5.17 3.10 -7.04
N ALA A 107 6.12 2.26 -7.46
CA ALA A 107 6.25 1.83 -8.85
C ALA A 107 5.00 1.09 -9.33
N LEU A 108 4.42 0.22 -8.51
CA LEU A 108 3.17 -0.48 -8.82
C LEU A 108 2.02 0.51 -9.02
N LYS A 109 1.90 1.52 -8.13
CA LYS A 109 0.88 2.57 -8.23
C LYS A 109 1.02 3.37 -9.53
N GLU A 110 2.24 3.79 -9.87
CA GLU A 110 2.51 4.52 -11.12
C GLU A 110 2.18 3.68 -12.36
N ALA A 111 2.57 2.40 -12.37
CA ALA A 111 2.25 1.49 -13.46
C ALA A 111 0.74 1.29 -13.66
N LEU A 112 -0.03 1.16 -12.58
CA LEU A 112 -1.49 1.04 -12.64
C LEU A 112 -2.15 2.30 -13.18
N LYS A 113 -1.69 3.49 -12.76
CA LYS A 113 -2.19 4.76 -13.32
C LYS A 113 -1.91 4.91 -14.81
N ASP A 114 -0.69 4.56 -15.23
CA ASP A 114 -0.32 4.62 -16.64
C ASP A 114 -1.18 3.66 -17.47
N GLN A 115 -1.53 2.51 -16.91
CA GLN A 115 -2.45 1.57 -17.53
C GLN A 115 -3.87 2.15 -17.62
N GLU A 116 -4.42 2.66 -16.53
CA GLU A 116 -5.74 3.31 -16.51
C GLU A 116 -5.83 4.48 -17.50
N ALA A 117 -4.78 5.29 -17.59
CA ALA A 117 -4.71 6.40 -18.54
C ALA A 117 -4.65 5.95 -20.00
N LYS A 118 -4.03 4.78 -20.28
CA LYS A 118 -4.03 4.18 -21.62
C LYS A 118 -5.41 3.64 -21.98
N GLU A 119 -6.02 2.89 -21.07
CA GLU A 119 -7.37 2.33 -21.23
C GLU A 119 -8.39 3.45 -21.48
N TRP A 120 -8.36 4.51 -20.67
CA TRP A 120 -9.21 5.68 -20.86
C TRP A 120 -9.02 6.37 -22.24
N LYS A 121 -7.78 6.53 -22.70
CA LYS A 121 -7.49 7.11 -24.03
C LYS A 121 -7.99 6.22 -25.17
N GLU A 122 -7.91 4.90 -25.01
CA GLU A 122 -8.40 3.96 -26.01
C GLU A 122 -9.93 3.96 -26.06
N GLU A 123 -10.60 4.00 -24.91
CA GLU A 123 -12.06 4.09 -24.82
C GLU A 123 -12.58 5.39 -25.43
N THR A 124 -12.03 6.54 -25.03
CA THR A 124 -12.43 7.85 -25.56
C THR A 124 -12.18 7.98 -27.06
N LYS A 125 -11.08 7.40 -27.57
CA LYS A 125 -10.84 7.34 -29.02
C LYS A 125 -11.90 6.50 -29.74
N LYS A 126 -12.25 5.32 -29.21
CA LYS A 126 -13.31 4.47 -29.79
C LYS A 126 -14.67 5.17 -29.79
N GLU A 127 -14.99 5.87 -28.71
CA GLU A 127 -16.22 6.68 -28.63
C GLU A 127 -16.21 7.83 -29.64
N ALA A 128 -15.10 8.57 -29.75
CA ALA A 128 -14.95 9.65 -30.72
C ALA A 128 -15.05 9.16 -32.17
N ASP A 129 -14.41 8.03 -32.50
CA ASP A 129 -14.48 7.42 -33.82
C ASP A 129 -15.93 6.97 -34.15
N SER A 130 -16.63 6.40 -33.17
CA SER A 130 -18.05 6.01 -33.31
C SER A 130 -18.95 7.23 -33.53
N LEU A 131 -18.72 8.32 -32.80
CA LEU A 131 -19.45 9.58 -32.96
C LEU A 131 -19.16 10.25 -34.31
N GLN A 132 -17.94 10.16 -34.83
CA GLN A 132 -17.58 10.68 -36.15
C GLN A 132 -18.29 9.95 -37.29
N VAL A 133 -18.49 8.63 -37.18
CA VAL A 133 -19.25 7.86 -38.18
C VAL A 133 -20.70 8.34 -38.21
N VAL A 134 -21.35 8.45 -37.05
CA VAL A 134 -22.73 8.95 -36.94
C VAL A 134 -22.86 10.40 -37.46
N LEU A 135 -21.86 11.25 -37.20
CA LEU A 135 -21.81 12.62 -37.70
C LEU A 135 -21.67 12.69 -39.22
N LYS A 136 -20.87 11.81 -39.84
CA LYS A 136 -20.74 11.71 -41.31
C LYS A 136 -22.06 11.26 -41.95
N GLU A 137 -22.74 10.29 -41.34
CA GLU A 137 -24.07 9.86 -41.80
C GLU A 137 -25.11 10.97 -41.69
N LYS A 138 -25.15 11.72 -40.57
CA LYS A 138 -26.06 12.87 -40.40
C LYS A 138 -25.74 14.03 -41.35
N LYS A 139 -24.45 14.31 -41.62
CA LYS A 139 -24.04 15.32 -42.63
C LYS A 139 -24.49 14.93 -44.04
N SER A 140 -24.46 13.64 -44.38
CA SER A 140 -24.99 13.13 -45.65
C SER A 140 -26.50 13.31 -45.78
N ASN A 141 -27.24 13.34 -44.67
CA ASN A 141 -28.69 13.50 -44.63
C ASN A 141 -29.18 14.95 -44.49
N GLY A 142 -28.26 15.94 -44.50
CA GLY A 142 -28.60 17.36 -44.71
C GLY A 142 -29.17 18.15 -43.52
N ASP A 143 -29.19 17.61 -42.30
CA ASP A 143 -29.85 18.25 -41.16
C ASP A 143 -28.87 19.12 -40.33
N SER A 144 -28.82 20.43 -40.62
CA SER A 144 -27.77 21.35 -40.14
C SER A 144 -27.87 21.78 -38.67
N LEU A 145 -29.00 21.55 -37.99
CA LEU A 145 -29.27 22.08 -36.65
C LEU A 145 -28.68 21.21 -35.52
N ASP A 146 -28.46 19.91 -35.76
CA ASP A 146 -27.95 18.96 -34.78
C ASP A 146 -26.41 18.98 -34.63
N LEU A 147 -25.70 19.43 -35.68
CA LEU A 147 -24.23 19.41 -35.74
C LEU A 147 -23.58 20.36 -34.71
N LYS A 148 -24.16 21.56 -34.50
CA LYS A 148 -23.65 22.53 -33.52
C LYS A 148 -23.80 22.06 -32.07
N LYS A 149 -24.84 21.25 -31.78
CA LYS A 149 -25.03 20.65 -30.45
C LYS A 149 -23.99 19.59 -30.15
N ILE A 150 -23.61 18.80 -31.16
CA ILE A 150 -22.65 17.72 -31.01
C ILE A 150 -21.23 18.26 -30.87
N ASP A 151 -20.82 19.26 -31.68
CA ASP A 151 -19.52 19.92 -31.53
C ASP A 151 -19.35 20.55 -30.13
N LYS A 152 -20.39 21.24 -29.64
CA LYS A 152 -20.36 21.82 -28.29
C LYS A 152 -20.20 20.75 -27.20
N LYS A 153 -20.84 19.59 -27.36
CA LYS A 153 -20.74 18.48 -26.42
C LYS A 153 -19.35 17.86 -26.41
N LEU A 154 -18.70 17.78 -27.58
CA LEU A 154 -17.33 17.29 -27.72
C LEU A 154 -16.31 18.20 -27.02
N SER A 155 -16.43 19.52 -27.20
CA SER A 155 -15.56 20.49 -26.50
C SER A 155 -15.74 20.44 -24.97
N GLN A 156 -16.98 20.28 -24.49
CA GLN A 156 -17.26 20.14 -23.06
C GLN A 156 -16.69 18.85 -22.45
N MET A 157 -16.66 17.75 -23.21
CA MET A 157 -16.05 16.49 -22.77
C MET A 157 -14.53 16.62 -22.65
N GLN A 158 -13.86 17.32 -23.58
CA GLN A 158 -12.43 17.57 -23.54
C GLN A 158 -12.01 18.50 -22.38
N GLU A 159 -12.81 19.51 -22.05
CA GLU A 159 -12.57 20.38 -20.88
C GLU A 159 -12.79 19.65 -19.54
N GLY A 160 -13.79 18.77 -19.48
CA GLY A 160 -14.07 17.95 -18.29
C GLY A 160 -12.97 16.93 -17.98
N GLU A 161 -12.32 16.37 -19.00
CA GLU A 161 -11.16 15.49 -18.85
C GLU A 161 -9.98 16.22 -18.18
N ALA A 162 -9.68 17.45 -18.60
CA ALA A 162 -8.59 18.24 -18.04
C ALA A 162 -8.82 18.58 -16.55
N LEU A 163 -10.06 18.92 -16.19
CA LEU A 163 -10.43 19.27 -14.82
C LEU A 163 -10.43 18.05 -13.88
N LYS A 164 -10.92 16.89 -14.35
CA LYS A 164 -10.85 15.62 -13.59
C LYS A 164 -9.41 15.21 -13.28
N LYS A 165 -8.51 15.40 -14.25
CA LYS A 165 -7.10 15.07 -14.09
C LYS A 165 -6.44 15.92 -12.99
N GLN A 166 -6.73 17.23 -12.96
CA GLN A 166 -6.21 18.12 -11.92
C GLN A 166 -6.77 17.83 -10.53
N ILE A 167 -8.05 17.50 -10.40
CA ILE A 167 -8.68 17.19 -9.10
C ILE A 167 -8.14 15.87 -8.54
N HIS A 168 -7.93 14.87 -9.41
CA HIS A 168 -7.37 13.58 -9.01
C HIS A 168 -5.93 13.69 -8.49
N ASP A 169 -5.07 14.49 -9.16
CA ASP A 169 -3.68 14.68 -8.72
C ASP A 169 -3.58 15.36 -7.34
N ILE A 170 -4.53 16.25 -6.99
CA ILE A 170 -4.58 16.96 -5.69
C ILE A 170 -5.01 16.03 -4.53
N ASP A 171 -5.99 15.15 -4.75
CA ASP A 171 -6.43 14.19 -3.72
C ASP A 171 -5.35 13.14 -3.41
N GLU A 172 -4.44 12.88 -4.35
CA GLU A 172 -3.35 11.91 -4.20
C GLU A 172 -2.16 12.36 -3.37
N GLU A 173 -1.78 13.64 -3.46
CA GLU A 173 -0.70 14.21 -2.64
C GLU A 173 -1.08 14.14 -1.16
N LYS A 174 -2.34 14.44 -0.86
CA LYS A 174 -2.89 14.40 0.50
C LYS A 174 -2.99 12.98 1.08
N LEU A 175 -3.45 12.00 0.29
CA LEU A 175 -3.52 10.59 0.71
C LEU A 175 -2.15 9.96 0.91
N LEU A 176 -1.14 10.38 0.13
CA LEU A 176 0.24 9.93 0.30
C LEU A 176 0.83 10.48 1.60
N GLU A 177 0.65 11.77 1.90
CA GLU A 177 1.10 12.35 3.17
C GLU A 177 0.43 11.68 4.38
N GLU A 178 -0.88 11.41 4.32
CA GLU A 178 -1.59 10.71 5.41
C GLU A 178 -1.06 9.28 5.62
N SER A 179 -0.72 8.56 4.54
CA SER A 179 -0.16 7.21 4.63
C SER A 179 1.28 7.17 5.15
N ILE A 180 2.09 8.20 4.84
CA ILE A 180 3.47 8.33 5.34
C ILE A 180 3.46 8.65 6.84
N GLN A 181 2.53 9.50 7.31
CA GLN A 181 2.34 9.76 8.74
C GLN A 181 1.90 8.52 9.52
N GLU A 182 1.06 7.67 8.93
CA GLU A 182 0.65 6.40 9.55
C GLU A 182 1.83 5.41 9.66
N ILE A 183 2.76 5.43 8.69
CA ILE A 183 4.00 4.62 8.74
C ILE A 183 4.93 5.12 9.85
N GLU A 184 5.13 6.43 10.02
CA GLU A 184 5.94 6.98 11.12
C GLU A 184 5.38 6.63 12.51
N GLY A 185 4.06 6.52 12.65
CA GLY A 185 3.40 6.09 13.89
C GLY A 185 3.47 4.59 14.18
N LEU A 186 3.75 3.75 13.16
CA LEU A 186 3.89 2.30 13.30
C LEU A 186 5.35 1.85 13.52
N VAL A 187 6.30 2.80 13.47
CA VAL A 187 7.71 2.62 13.87
C VAL A 187 7.90 2.86 15.38
N GLU A 188 6.82 2.83 16.17
CA GLU A 188 7.01 2.64 17.61
C GLU A 188 7.49 1.20 17.85
N PRO A 189 8.68 1.01 18.45
CA PRO A 189 9.18 -0.32 18.75
C PRO A 189 8.16 -1.02 19.64
N ILE A 190 7.79 -2.25 19.30
CA ILE A 190 6.94 -3.10 20.13
C ILE A 190 7.57 -3.12 21.52
N SER A 191 6.93 -2.47 22.47
CA SER A 191 7.38 -2.42 23.85
C SER A 191 6.95 -3.72 24.51
N ASP A 192 7.82 -4.33 25.31
CA ASP A 192 7.57 -5.57 26.07
C ASP A 192 6.31 -5.57 26.98
N LYS A 193 5.55 -4.47 27.01
CA LYS A 193 4.32 -4.31 27.80
C LYS A 193 3.05 -4.87 27.11
N ASP A 194 3.09 -5.18 25.82
CA ASP A 194 1.89 -5.60 25.07
C ASP A 194 1.58 -7.11 25.18
N PHE A 195 2.39 -7.85 25.96
CA PHE A 195 2.24 -9.29 26.20
C PHE A 195 1.91 -9.67 27.66
N GLN A 196 1.39 -8.74 28.48
CA GLN A 196 0.84 -9.06 29.81
C GLN A 196 -0.69 -9.12 29.85
#